data_AF-A0AAE9Y5T5-F1
#
_entry.id   AF-A0AAE9Y5T5-F1
#
_cell.length_a   1.000
_cell.length_b   1.000
_cell.length_c   1.000
_cell.angle_alpha   90.00
_cell.angle_beta   90.00
_cell.angle_gamma   90.00
#
_symmetry.space_group_name_H-M   'P 1'
#
loop_
_entity.id
_entity.type
_entity.pdbx_description
1 polymer ?
#
loop_
_entity_poly.entity_id
_entity_poly.type
_entity_poly.pdbx_seq_one_letter_code
_entity_poly.pdbx_strand_id
1 'polypeptide(L)'
;MHLTVRRALVALVAAALAAVGLGLAASPASAVTETSTVTWRHVGACGSVASTTAPEGAVSMAVTVRGADGGRGGQVAGATGGAGGAGGEATATVPVSGGQVVSAVTGCVGSTGTSSSGPGGAGFAVGGSGGEGHGVLTSDHHGGGGGGASALCLGPACLAGAQGVTPLVVAGGGGGGGSLNCAGTSVGTGGAAGGGSVTSDGAGAGASGAPGGGGLHSNGGAGGVNSTPGLPGGGTGGDGRQGSGTNSGGGGGGAGYRGGAGGTGTSGGAALCAGGGGGGAGSSWVASSGTATSFSTRPAGTVPSVTVTFTVETEVVDHVPFASLDALIVRQHQDLLGRDPTAEELAGWRTAITDGSATADELVVSLLPDDQDALDARVVRLYLAYFLRPPDLDGFRYWRDQLAGGRSLQSTSNLFSGTSEFRARYGSLDDGQFVDLIYRNVLDREGEPAGRAFWTDQLTRGIRSRGWVMTYFSESIENGIRKTAHVGVVRLHLAMLGRMPTKAELSGAVAPVVAGTANADEVLLAVAHGIRTSPEYATRVGA
;
A
#
# COMPACT_ATOMS: atom_id res chain seq x y z
N MET A 1 -34.29 15.70 31.90
CA MET A 1 -34.87 14.59 31.12
C MET A 1 -33.89 13.99 30.11
N HIS A 2 -33.20 14.78 29.27
CA HIS A 2 -32.19 14.22 28.34
C HIS A 2 -30.94 13.61 29.00
N LEU A 3 -30.50 14.12 30.17
CA LEU A 3 -29.28 13.65 30.87
C LEU A 3 -29.27 12.14 31.19
N THR A 4 -30.41 11.60 31.63
CA THR A 4 -30.56 10.16 31.93
C THR A 4 -30.60 9.29 30.67
N VAL A 5 -30.89 9.85 29.50
CA VAL A 5 -30.98 9.09 28.24
C VAL A 5 -29.59 8.83 27.67
N ARG A 6 -28.66 9.80 27.69
CA ARG A 6 -27.30 9.61 27.17
C ARG A 6 -26.49 8.60 27.99
N ARG A 7 -26.50 8.70 29.33
CA ARG A 7 -25.79 7.75 30.20
C ARG A 7 -26.41 6.35 30.18
N ALA A 8 -27.71 6.22 29.92
CA ALA A 8 -28.33 4.93 29.66
C ALA A 8 -27.89 4.35 28.30
N LEU A 9 -27.81 5.16 27.23
CA LEU A 9 -27.44 4.69 25.89
C LEU A 9 -26.05 4.05 25.85
N VAL A 10 -25.01 4.70 26.39
CA VAL A 10 -23.63 4.17 26.32
C VAL A 10 -23.53 2.80 27.04
N ALA A 11 -24.17 2.66 28.21
CA ALA A 11 -24.21 1.39 28.94
C ALA A 11 -25.08 0.32 28.25
N LEU A 12 -26.13 0.71 27.54
CA LEU A 12 -27.00 -0.23 26.79
C LEU A 12 -26.40 -0.67 25.44
N VAL A 13 -25.62 0.17 24.76
CA VAL A 13 -24.99 -0.19 23.46
C VAL A 13 -24.05 -1.39 23.62
N ALA A 14 -23.23 -1.40 24.68
CA ALA A 14 -22.34 -2.53 25.00
C ALA A 14 -23.07 -3.85 25.33
N ALA A 15 -24.36 -3.79 25.69
CA ALA A 15 -25.17 -4.97 26.04
C ALA A 15 -26.19 -5.37 24.97
N ALA A 16 -26.54 -4.49 24.03
CA ALA A 16 -27.63 -4.69 23.07
C ALA A 16 -27.18 -5.16 21.68
N LEU A 17 -25.90 -5.02 21.31
CA LEU A 17 -25.38 -5.38 19.98
C LEU A 17 -25.49 -6.87 19.60
N ALA A 18 -25.84 -7.74 20.55
CA ALA A 18 -26.07 -9.17 20.32
C ALA A 18 -27.42 -9.52 19.65
N ALA A 19 -28.32 -8.55 19.41
CA ALA A 19 -29.63 -8.81 18.79
C ALA A 19 -30.13 -7.68 17.89
N VAL A 20 -30.79 -8.06 16.78
CA VAL A 20 -31.33 -7.21 15.70
C VAL A 20 -30.26 -6.62 14.78
N GLY A 21 -29.96 -7.34 13.70
CA GLY A 21 -29.22 -6.79 12.57
C GLY A 21 -30.09 -5.82 11.75
N LEU A 22 -29.74 -4.54 11.78
CA LEU A 22 -30.23 -3.52 10.85
C LEU A 22 -29.03 -2.67 10.41
N GLY A 23 -28.75 -2.61 9.10
CA GLY A 23 -27.55 -1.94 8.60
C GLY A 23 -27.62 -0.42 8.74
N LEU A 24 -26.74 0.16 9.54
CA LEU A 24 -26.27 1.54 9.38
C LEU A 24 -24.91 1.55 8.68
N ALA A 25 -24.53 2.68 8.10
CA ALA A 25 -23.30 2.80 7.32
C ALA A 25 -22.06 2.54 8.19
N ALA A 26 -21.03 1.92 7.61
CA ALA A 26 -19.78 1.64 8.30
C ALA A 26 -19.06 2.95 8.69
N SER A 27 -18.78 3.10 9.99
CA SER A 27 -17.74 4.02 10.46
C SER A 27 -16.37 3.60 9.90
N PRO A 28 -15.47 4.54 9.56
CA PRO A 28 -14.20 4.19 8.95
C PRO A 28 -13.18 3.66 9.97
N ALA A 29 -12.54 2.54 9.62
CA ALA A 29 -11.30 2.01 10.20
C ALA A 29 -11.31 1.67 11.72
N SER A 30 -12.01 0.59 12.10
CA SER A 30 -11.83 -0.04 13.42
C SER A 30 -10.53 -0.87 13.56
N ALA A 31 -9.93 -1.29 12.45
CA ALA A 31 -8.71 -2.10 12.43
C ALA A 31 -7.48 -1.26 12.09
N VAL A 32 -6.39 -1.45 12.83
CA VAL A 32 -5.05 -1.09 12.36
C VAL A 32 -4.59 -2.20 11.44
N THR A 33 -4.33 -1.88 10.17
CA THR A 33 -3.82 -2.85 9.20
C THR A 33 -2.29 -2.90 9.28
N GLU A 34 -1.72 -3.98 9.81
CA GLU A 34 -0.29 -4.25 9.64
C GLU A 34 -0.01 -4.84 8.26
N THR A 35 0.92 -4.24 7.53
CA THR A 35 1.39 -4.76 6.23
C THR A 35 2.69 -5.54 6.41
N SER A 36 2.65 -6.83 6.10
CA SER A 36 3.82 -7.72 6.07
C SER A 36 4.07 -8.26 4.65
N THR A 37 5.18 -8.97 4.45
CA THR A 37 5.49 -9.61 3.16
C THR A 37 5.98 -11.04 3.31
N VAL A 38 5.58 -11.90 2.37
CA VAL A 38 5.94 -13.32 2.35
C VAL A 38 6.47 -13.68 0.96
N THR A 39 7.74 -14.06 0.86
CA THR A 39 8.37 -14.41 -0.42
C THR A 39 8.43 -15.93 -0.65
N TRP A 40 7.84 -16.37 -1.75
CA TRP A 40 8.01 -17.70 -2.33
C TRP A 40 8.90 -17.63 -3.58
N ARG A 41 9.74 -18.63 -3.81
CA ARG A 41 10.67 -18.66 -4.96
C ARG A 41 10.85 -20.06 -5.52
N HIS A 42 10.49 -20.24 -6.79
CA HIS A 42 10.73 -21.44 -7.58
C HIS A 42 12.01 -21.34 -8.40
N VAL A 43 12.93 -22.27 -8.18
CA VAL A 43 14.18 -22.47 -8.95
C VAL A 43 14.38 -23.98 -9.20
N GLY A 44 13.28 -24.71 -9.42
CA GLY A 44 13.29 -26.16 -9.53
C GLY A 44 13.98 -26.69 -10.80
N ALA A 45 13.94 -28.02 -10.95
CA ALA A 45 14.43 -28.69 -12.15
C ALA A 45 13.77 -28.12 -13.42
N CYS A 46 14.48 -28.15 -14.55
CA CYS A 46 14.01 -27.53 -15.77
C CYS A 46 12.67 -28.15 -16.24
N GLY A 47 11.69 -27.31 -16.56
CA GLY A 47 10.33 -27.72 -16.89
C GLY A 47 9.46 -28.15 -15.68
N SER A 48 9.99 -28.14 -14.45
CA SER A 48 9.20 -28.50 -13.26
C SER A 48 8.18 -27.42 -12.91
N VAL A 49 6.98 -27.85 -12.53
CA VAL A 49 5.92 -27.01 -11.98
C VAL A 49 5.96 -27.10 -10.46
N ALA A 50 5.85 -25.96 -9.78
CA ALA A 50 5.64 -25.87 -8.34
C ALA A 50 4.50 -24.89 -8.04
N SER A 51 3.86 -25.02 -6.89
CA SER A 51 2.75 -24.15 -6.47
C SER A 51 2.89 -23.70 -5.03
N THR A 52 2.18 -22.62 -4.70
CA THR A 52 1.97 -22.13 -3.33
C THR A 52 0.58 -21.53 -3.23
N THR A 53 0.02 -21.55 -2.03
CA THR A 53 -1.18 -20.79 -1.70
C THR A 53 -0.77 -19.38 -1.26
N ALA A 54 -1.53 -18.35 -1.65
CA ALA A 54 -1.40 -17.02 -1.10
C ALA A 54 -1.80 -17.03 0.40
N PRO A 55 -1.01 -16.43 1.31
CA PRO A 55 -1.36 -16.36 2.73
C PRO A 55 -2.73 -15.74 2.98
N GLU A 56 -3.35 -16.09 4.11
CA GLU A 56 -4.52 -15.34 4.60
C GLU A 56 -4.13 -13.85 4.79
N GLY A 57 -5.04 -12.92 4.48
CA GLY A 57 -4.73 -11.49 4.40
C GLY A 57 -3.93 -11.04 3.15
N ALA A 58 -3.53 -11.93 2.24
CA ALA A 58 -2.85 -11.50 1.01
C ALA A 58 -3.78 -10.68 0.08
N VAL A 59 -3.34 -9.46 -0.28
CA VAL A 59 -4.09 -8.50 -1.12
C VAL A 59 -3.42 -8.23 -2.47
N SER A 60 -2.10 -8.36 -2.56
CA SER A 60 -1.35 -8.23 -3.80
C SER A 60 -0.09 -9.10 -3.77
N MET A 61 0.55 -9.29 -4.93
CA MET A 61 1.84 -9.94 -5.03
C MET A 61 2.74 -9.25 -6.05
N ALA A 62 3.98 -8.93 -5.64
CA ALA A 62 5.05 -8.53 -6.53
C ALA A 62 5.70 -9.78 -7.14
N VAL A 63 5.73 -9.84 -8.47
CA VAL A 63 6.14 -11.01 -9.25
C VAL A 63 7.41 -10.69 -10.05
N THR A 64 8.32 -11.65 -10.14
CA THR A 64 9.48 -11.61 -11.05
C THR A 64 9.69 -12.98 -11.69
N VAL A 65 9.53 -13.05 -13.01
CA VAL A 65 9.69 -14.26 -13.82
C VAL A 65 10.92 -14.11 -14.70
N ARG A 66 11.80 -15.12 -14.72
CA ARG A 66 13.01 -15.19 -15.55
C ARG A 66 12.96 -16.39 -16.48
N GLY A 67 12.88 -16.14 -17.78
CA GLY A 67 12.94 -17.15 -18.84
C GLY A 67 14.32 -17.78 -18.96
N ALA A 68 14.49 -18.78 -19.84
CA ALA A 68 15.74 -19.51 -19.98
C ALA A 68 16.57 -19.12 -21.23
N ASP A 69 17.87 -19.35 -21.18
CA ASP A 69 18.77 -19.00 -22.29
C ASP A 69 18.67 -20.02 -23.43
N GLY A 70 19.05 -19.60 -24.64
CA GLY A 70 19.22 -20.53 -25.76
C GLY A 70 20.43 -21.44 -25.62
N GLY A 71 20.42 -22.56 -26.33
CA GLY A 71 21.55 -23.44 -26.48
C GLY A 71 22.61 -22.87 -27.42
N ARG A 72 23.87 -23.32 -27.27
CA ARG A 72 24.96 -22.99 -28.18
C ARG A 72 24.82 -23.78 -29.51
N GLY A 73 25.24 -23.19 -30.62
CA GLY A 73 25.42 -23.95 -31.86
C GLY A 73 26.55 -24.99 -31.76
N GLY A 74 26.52 -26.00 -32.64
CA GLY A 74 27.51 -27.08 -32.63
C GLY A 74 28.95 -26.65 -32.87
N GLN A 75 29.88 -27.51 -32.46
CA GLN A 75 31.33 -27.32 -32.59
C GLN A 75 31.92 -28.36 -33.53
N VAL A 76 32.52 -27.92 -34.64
CA VAL A 76 33.21 -28.79 -35.61
C VAL A 76 34.52 -28.11 -36.04
N ALA A 77 35.52 -28.90 -36.45
CA ALA A 77 36.81 -28.44 -36.96
C ALA A 77 37.54 -27.42 -36.05
N GLY A 78 37.41 -27.57 -34.73
CA GLY A 78 38.03 -26.69 -33.73
C GLY A 78 37.33 -25.34 -33.53
N ALA A 79 36.18 -25.12 -34.17
CA ALA A 79 35.42 -23.88 -34.06
C ALA A 79 34.30 -23.95 -33.02
N THR A 80 33.98 -22.82 -32.39
CA THR A 80 32.88 -22.71 -31.42
C THR A 80 31.63 -22.13 -32.07
N GLY A 81 30.56 -22.93 -32.20
CA GLY A 81 29.25 -22.43 -32.64
C GLY A 81 28.70 -21.31 -31.77
N GLY A 82 27.76 -20.54 -32.34
CA GLY A 82 27.28 -19.27 -31.77
C GLY A 82 26.69 -19.46 -30.37
N ALA A 83 26.91 -18.48 -29.48
CA ALA A 83 26.27 -18.49 -28.17
C ALA A 83 24.74 -18.38 -28.32
N GLY A 84 23.99 -19.08 -27.46
CA GLY A 84 22.57 -18.79 -27.29
C GLY A 84 22.35 -17.42 -26.66
N GLY A 85 21.21 -16.81 -26.97
CA GLY A 85 20.80 -15.54 -26.38
C GLY A 85 20.27 -15.71 -24.96
N ALA A 86 20.27 -14.61 -24.19
CA ALA A 86 19.71 -14.60 -22.84
C ALA A 86 18.19 -14.74 -22.84
N GLY A 87 17.65 -15.41 -21.83
CA GLY A 87 16.23 -15.33 -21.49
C GLY A 87 15.81 -13.91 -21.09
N GLY A 88 14.50 -13.68 -21.02
CA GLY A 88 13.93 -12.42 -20.57
C GLY A 88 13.67 -12.41 -19.06
N GLU A 89 13.47 -11.21 -18.53
CA GLU A 89 12.91 -10.96 -17.22
C GLU A 89 11.61 -10.14 -17.39
N ALA A 90 10.58 -10.51 -16.62
CA ALA A 90 9.30 -9.81 -16.57
C ALA A 90 8.90 -9.61 -15.11
N THR A 91 8.51 -8.38 -14.75
CA THR A 91 8.01 -8.03 -13.41
C THR A 91 6.60 -7.45 -13.48
N ALA A 92 5.83 -7.62 -12.41
CA ALA A 92 4.49 -7.07 -12.24
C ALA A 92 4.05 -7.07 -10.77
N THR A 93 3.19 -6.13 -10.38
CA THR A 93 2.37 -6.24 -9.16
C THR A 93 0.96 -6.66 -9.54
N VAL A 94 0.53 -7.84 -9.10
CA VAL A 94 -0.77 -8.45 -9.46
C VAL A 94 -1.66 -8.52 -8.21
N PRO A 95 -2.95 -8.15 -8.27
CA PRO A 95 -3.88 -8.36 -7.17
C PRO A 95 -4.08 -9.86 -6.93
N VAL A 96 -4.23 -10.24 -5.66
CA VAL A 96 -4.44 -11.63 -5.23
C VAL A 96 -5.36 -11.63 -4.01
N SER A 97 -5.96 -12.77 -3.68
CA SER A 97 -6.70 -12.94 -2.44
C SER A 97 -6.14 -14.11 -1.65
N GLY A 98 -6.14 -14.03 -0.32
CA GLY A 98 -5.74 -15.14 0.53
C GLY A 98 -6.48 -16.44 0.20
N GLY A 99 -5.77 -17.57 0.27
CA GLY A 99 -6.28 -18.87 -0.15
C GLY A 99 -6.23 -19.15 -1.66
N GLN A 100 -5.94 -18.16 -2.52
CA GLN A 100 -5.72 -18.43 -3.95
C GLN A 100 -4.43 -19.22 -4.20
N VAL A 101 -4.51 -20.29 -4.99
CA VAL A 101 -3.34 -21.06 -5.42
C VAL A 101 -2.71 -20.41 -6.65
N VAL A 102 -1.42 -20.13 -6.59
CA VAL A 102 -0.59 -19.76 -7.73
C VAL A 102 0.43 -20.87 -8.02
N SER A 103 0.79 -21.04 -9.27
CA SER A 103 1.79 -22.00 -9.70
C SER A 103 2.76 -21.40 -10.69
N ALA A 104 4.00 -21.89 -10.67
CA ALA A 104 5.07 -21.44 -11.54
C ALA A 104 5.74 -22.61 -12.25
N VAL A 105 6.25 -22.33 -13.44
CA VAL A 105 7.11 -23.25 -14.21
C VAL A 105 8.38 -22.51 -14.63
N THR A 106 9.52 -23.19 -14.50
CA THR A 106 10.83 -22.68 -14.89
C THR A 106 11.25 -23.25 -16.24
N GLY A 107 11.60 -22.37 -17.19
CA GLY A 107 12.10 -22.76 -18.50
C GLY A 107 13.45 -23.50 -18.43
N CYS A 108 13.66 -24.43 -19.35
CA CYS A 108 14.92 -25.10 -19.60
C CYS A 108 15.82 -24.27 -20.51
N VAL A 109 17.13 -24.29 -20.25
CA VAL A 109 18.10 -23.81 -21.24
C VAL A 109 17.99 -24.67 -22.50
N GLY A 110 18.06 -24.06 -23.68
CA GLY A 110 18.02 -24.78 -24.95
C GLY A 110 19.21 -25.72 -25.11
N SER A 111 19.04 -26.85 -25.80
CA SER A 111 20.11 -27.82 -25.94
C SER A 111 21.20 -27.32 -26.89
N THR A 112 22.47 -27.62 -26.57
CA THR A 112 23.58 -27.35 -27.50
C THR A 112 23.49 -28.29 -28.70
N GLY A 113 23.64 -27.76 -29.91
CA GLY A 113 23.70 -28.59 -31.12
C GLY A 113 24.93 -29.50 -31.08
N THR A 114 24.80 -30.77 -31.45
CA THR A 114 25.91 -31.74 -31.37
C THR A 114 25.96 -32.62 -32.62
N SER A 115 25.44 -33.84 -32.57
CA SER A 115 25.25 -34.76 -33.71
C SER A 115 23.78 -34.90 -34.12
N SER A 116 22.94 -33.97 -33.67
CA SER A 116 21.55 -33.80 -34.05
C SER A 116 21.15 -32.33 -33.86
N SER A 117 20.06 -31.93 -34.51
CA SER A 117 19.33 -30.70 -34.23
C SER A 117 19.14 -30.54 -32.71
N GLY A 118 19.59 -29.41 -32.14
CA GLY A 118 19.53 -29.20 -30.69
C GLY A 118 18.07 -28.97 -30.26
N PRO A 119 17.46 -29.84 -29.43
CA PRO A 119 16.06 -29.65 -29.04
C PRO A 119 15.90 -28.42 -28.14
N GLY A 120 14.82 -27.68 -28.37
CA GLY A 120 14.47 -26.51 -27.57
C GLY A 120 14.10 -26.89 -26.14
N GLY A 121 14.33 -25.95 -25.21
CA GLY A 121 14.06 -26.16 -23.80
C GLY A 121 12.56 -26.23 -23.50
N ALA A 122 12.14 -27.20 -22.67
CA ALA A 122 10.80 -27.25 -22.10
C ALA A 122 10.53 -26.07 -21.14
N GLY A 123 9.27 -25.83 -20.78
CA GLY A 123 8.84 -24.72 -19.93
C GLY A 123 7.34 -24.48 -20.07
N PHE A 124 6.87 -23.27 -19.76
CA PHE A 124 5.49 -22.85 -20.04
C PHE A 124 5.17 -22.98 -21.54
N ALA A 125 6.09 -22.48 -22.36
CA ALA A 125 6.17 -22.74 -23.79
C ALA A 125 7.53 -23.38 -24.09
N VAL A 126 7.55 -24.29 -25.05
CA VAL A 126 8.76 -25.03 -25.46
C VAL A 126 9.53 -24.24 -26.53
N GLY A 127 10.86 -24.23 -26.43
CA GLY A 127 11.74 -23.61 -27.41
C GLY A 127 11.70 -24.34 -28.76
N GLY A 128 12.06 -23.64 -29.84
CA GLY A 128 12.22 -24.24 -31.15
C GLY A 128 13.53 -25.04 -31.23
N SER A 129 13.52 -26.17 -31.95
CA SER A 129 14.74 -26.92 -32.25
C SER A 129 15.67 -26.14 -33.17
N GLY A 130 16.99 -26.30 -33.01
CA GLY A 130 17.97 -25.83 -33.98
C GLY A 130 17.86 -26.57 -35.32
N GLY A 131 18.16 -25.89 -36.42
CA GLY A 131 18.12 -26.46 -37.77
C GLY A 131 19.38 -27.26 -38.12
N GLU A 132 19.31 -28.01 -39.21
CA GLU A 132 20.37 -28.95 -39.63
C GLU A 132 21.15 -28.43 -40.84
N GLY A 133 22.48 -28.60 -40.82
CA GLY A 133 23.39 -28.26 -41.91
C GLY A 133 24.24 -29.46 -42.32
N HIS A 134 24.22 -29.79 -43.61
CA HIS A 134 24.86 -30.99 -44.14
C HIS A 134 26.29 -30.73 -44.65
N GLY A 135 27.22 -31.61 -44.29
CA GLY A 135 28.62 -31.57 -44.72
C GLY A 135 28.95 -32.57 -45.83
N VAL A 136 29.21 -32.10 -47.06
CA VAL A 136 29.68 -32.99 -48.15
C VAL A 136 31.12 -33.48 -47.94
N LEU A 137 31.94 -32.72 -47.20
CA LEU A 137 33.36 -32.99 -46.92
C LEU A 137 33.71 -32.86 -45.41
N THR A 138 32.70 -32.76 -44.55
CA THR A 138 32.83 -32.62 -43.08
C THR A 138 31.71 -33.42 -42.41
N SER A 139 31.77 -33.64 -41.10
CA SER A 139 30.58 -34.08 -40.35
C SER A 139 29.43 -33.07 -40.46
N ASP A 140 28.21 -33.49 -40.14
CA ASP A 140 27.05 -32.58 -40.08
C ASP A 140 27.15 -31.56 -38.92
N HIS A 141 26.41 -30.46 -39.06
CA HIS A 141 26.46 -29.28 -38.18
C HIS A 141 25.06 -28.89 -37.74
N HIS A 142 24.85 -28.65 -36.46
CA HIS A 142 23.51 -28.43 -35.91
C HIS A 142 23.41 -27.16 -35.08
N GLY A 143 22.34 -26.39 -35.28
CA GLY A 143 22.03 -25.22 -34.46
C GLY A 143 21.68 -25.60 -33.02
N GLY A 144 21.88 -24.67 -32.09
CA GLY A 144 21.38 -24.79 -30.72
C GLY A 144 19.86 -24.60 -30.67
N GLY A 145 19.20 -25.27 -29.73
CA GLY A 145 17.77 -25.07 -29.48
C GLY A 145 17.49 -23.74 -28.79
N GLY A 146 16.29 -23.19 -28.95
CA GLY A 146 15.82 -22.04 -28.17
C GLY A 146 15.56 -22.39 -26.71
N GLY A 147 15.70 -21.42 -25.81
CA GLY A 147 15.36 -21.56 -24.39
C GLY A 147 13.86 -21.64 -24.17
N GLY A 148 13.44 -22.38 -23.14
CA GLY A 148 12.05 -22.48 -22.70
C GLY A 148 11.58 -21.23 -21.95
N ALA A 149 10.27 -20.97 -21.99
CA ALA A 149 9.67 -19.84 -21.29
C ALA A 149 9.38 -20.20 -19.83
N SER A 150 9.57 -19.24 -18.92
CA SER A 150 9.12 -19.36 -17.53
C SER A 150 7.81 -18.60 -17.36
N ALA A 151 6.94 -19.05 -16.44
CA ALA A 151 5.67 -18.38 -16.18
C ALA A 151 5.22 -18.51 -14.72
N LEU A 152 4.39 -17.55 -14.29
CA LEU A 152 3.49 -17.65 -13.14
C LEU A 152 2.04 -17.67 -13.65
N CYS A 153 1.22 -18.56 -13.09
CA CYS A 153 -0.20 -18.71 -13.36
C CYS A 153 -1.02 -18.71 -12.06
N LEU A 154 -2.26 -18.24 -12.13
CA LEU A 154 -3.31 -18.59 -11.17
C LEU A 154 -3.79 -20.02 -11.46
N GLY A 155 -4.08 -20.78 -10.40
CA GLY A 155 -4.44 -22.20 -10.49
C GLY A 155 -3.27 -23.15 -10.19
N PRO A 156 -3.53 -24.46 -10.08
CA PRO A 156 -2.60 -25.42 -9.47
C PRO A 156 -1.43 -25.87 -10.36
N ALA A 157 -1.51 -25.72 -11.69
CA ALA A 157 -0.48 -26.23 -12.61
C ALA A 157 -0.22 -25.30 -13.80
N CYS A 158 0.85 -24.51 -13.76
CA CYS A 158 1.20 -23.53 -14.79
C CYS A 158 1.77 -24.18 -16.06
N LEU A 159 0.90 -24.69 -16.92
CA LEU A 159 1.21 -25.34 -18.19
C LEU A 159 0.34 -24.75 -19.32
N ALA A 160 0.90 -24.58 -20.52
CA ALA A 160 0.14 -24.09 -21.66
C ALA A 160 -1.02 -25.04 -22.03
N GLY A 161 -2.21 -24.48 -22.21
CA GLY A 161 -3.42 -25.23 -22.58
C GLY A 161 -4.11 -25.99 -21.44
N ALA A 162 -3.57 -25.95 -20.21
CA ALA A 162 -4.21 -26.57 -19.05
C ALA A 162 -5.55 -25.91 -18.72
N GLN A 163 -6.57 -26.73 -18.45
CA GLN A 163 -7.91 -26.24 -18.08
C GLN A 163 -7.91 -25.69 -16.65
N GLY A 164 -8.60 -24.56 -16.43
CA GLY A 164 -8.68 -23.92 -15.10
C GLY A 164 -7.40 -23.20 -14.66
N VAL A 165 -6.54 -22.80 -15.61
CA VAL A 165 -5.25 -22.14 -15.36
C VAL A 165 -5.20 -20.81 -16.11
N THR A 166 -4.86 -19.73 -15.42
CA THR A 166 -4.78 -18.38 -15.99
C THR A 166 -3.34 -17.86 -15.87
N PRO A 167 -2.56 -17.79 -16.96
CA PRO A 167 -1.22 -17.19 -16.92
C PRO A 167 -1.29 -15.70 -16.55
N LEU A 168 -0.39 -15.27 -15.67
CA LEU A 168 -0.35 -13.90 -15.12
C LEU A 168 0.88 -13.13 -15.60
N VAL A 169 2.04 -13.79 -15.60
CA VAL A 169 3.33 -13.23 -16.03
C VAL A 169 4.11 -14.33 -16.74
N VAL A 170 4.65 -14.05 -17.93
CA VAL A 170 5.49 -14.97 -18.70
C VAL A 170 6.74 -14.24 -19.17
N ALA A 171 7.91 -14.86 -19.00
CA ALA A 171 9.17 -14.33 -19.53
C ALA A 171 9.71 -15.25 -20.63
N GLY A 172 9.99 -14.66 -21.79
CA GLY A 172 10.46 -15.37 -22.97
C GLY A 172 11.83 -16.02 -22.77
N GLY A 173 12.08 -17.13 -23.46
CA GLY A 173 13.39 -17.74 -23.60
C GLY A 173 14.22 -17.09 -24.71
N GLY A 174 15.54 -17.15 -24.57
CA GLY A 174 16.50 -16.68 -25.57
C GLY A 174 16.57 -17.60 -26.78
N GLY A 175 16.93 -17.05 -27.94
CA GLY A 175 17.14 -17.85 -29.15
C GLY A 175 18.41 -18.71 -29.08
N GLY A 176 18.43 -19.84 -29.76
CA GLY A 176 19.60 -20.70 -29.90
C GLY A 176 20.64 -20.10 -30.86
N GLY A 177 21.91 -20.44 -30.67
CA GLY A 177 23.00 -20.01 -31.55
C GLY A 177 23.09 -20.81 -32.85
N GLY A 178 23.56 -20.15 -33.91
CA GLY A 178 23.82 -20.78 -35.21
C GLY A 178 25.01 -21.74 -35.18
N SER A 179 25.03 -22.71 -36.09
CA SER A 179 26.17 -23.60 -36.32
C SER A 179 27.16 -23.00 -37.34
N LEU A 180 28.40 -23.50 -37.36
CA LEU A 180 29.43 -23.09 -38.31
C LEU A 180 30.39 -24.26 -38.57
N ASN A 181 30.95 -24.36 -39.78
CA ASN A 181 31.69 -25.56 -40.20
C ASN A 181 33.23 -25.50 -40.13
N CYS A 182 33.82 -24.30 -40.06
CA CYS A 182 35.28 -24.09 -40.16
C CYS A 182 35.78 -22.99 -39.20
N ALA A 183 36.93 -23.19 -38.57
CA ALA A 183 37.52 -22.18 -37.70
C ALA A 183 37.83 -20.87 -38.44
N GLY A 184 37.55 -19.73 -37.78
CA GLY A 184 37.79 -18.39 -38.33
C GLY A 184 36.59 -17.70 -38.98
N THR A 185 35.48 -18.40 -39.26
CA THR A 185 34.23 -17.75 -39.68
C THR A 185 33.43 -17.22 -38.49
N SER A 186 32.77 -16.07 -38.66
CA SER A 186 31.75 -15.58 -37.74
C SER A 186 30.46 -16.42 -37.82
N VAL A 187 29.65 -16.37 -36.76
CA VAL A 187 28.45 -17.19 -36.58
C VAL A 187 27.40 -16.40 -35.82
N GLY A 188 26.12 -16.59 -36.15
CA GLY A 188 25.03 -15.87 -35.48
C GLY A 188 24.86 -16.28 -34.02
N THR A 189 24.93 -15.33 -33.09
CA THR A 189 24.47 -15.55 -31.71
C THR A 189 22.94 -15.53 -31.68
N GLY A 190 22.33 -16.31 -30.79
CA GLY A 190 20.90 -16.26 -30.55
C GLY A 190 20.47 -14.90 -29.99
N GLY A 191 19.23 -14.50 -30.30
CA GLY A 191 18.65 -13.24 -29.84
C GLY A 191 18.30 -13.28 -28.34
N ALA A 192 18.48 -12.16 -27.65
CA ALA A 192 18.08 -12.01 -26.25
C ALA A 192 16.58 -11.65 -26.13
N ALA A 193 15.87 -12.29 -25.22
CA ALA A 193 14.49 -11.94 -24.89
C ALA A 193 14.48 -10.76 -23.91
N GLY A 194 13.56 -9.81 -24.09
CA GLY A 194 13.53 -8.59 -23.26
C GLY A 194 12.49 -7.54 -23.67
N GLY A 195 12.00 -7.59 -24.91
CA GLY A 195 10.72 -6.95 -25.26
C GLY A 195 9.53 -7.72 -24.66
N GLY A 196 8.48 -6.99 -24.33
CA GLY A 196 7.22 -7.55 -23.84
C GLY A 196 6.10 -6.53 -23.75
N SER A 197 4.90 -7.00 -23.39
CA SER A 197 3.67 -6.21 -23.39
C SER A 197 2.71 -6.55 -22.24
N VAL A 198 1.84 -5.62 -21.87
CA VAL A 198 0.66 -5.90 -21.05
C VAL A 198 -0.53 -6.21 -21.97
N THR A 199 -1.26 -7.31 -21.74
CA THR A 199 -2.36 -7.77 -22.62
C THR A 199 -3.66 -8.02 -21.84
N SER A 200 -4.80 -7.60 -22.40
CA SER A 200 -6.12 -7.71 -21.76
C SER A 200 -6.80 -9.06 -21.93
N ASP A 201 -6.32 -9.88 -22.87
CA ASP A 201 -6.75 -11.25 -23.08
C ASP A 201 -5.76 -12.23 -22.42
N GLY A 202 -6.30 -13.32 -21.84
CA GLY A 202 -5.52 -14.51 -21.47
C GLY A 202 -4.93 -15.26 -22.68
N ALA A 203 -5.05 -14.69 -23.88
CA ALA A 203 -4.53 -15.15 -25.16
C ALA A 203 -3.56 -14.14 -25.82
N GLY A 204 -3.03 -13.19 -25.05
CA GLY A 204 -1.76 -12.49 -25.28
C GLY A 204 -1.55 -11.88 -26.68
N ALA A 205 -2.60 -11.36 -27.34
CA ALA A 205 -2.57 -10.99 -28.76
C ALA A 205 -1.32 -10.17 -29.16
N GLY A 206 -0.41 -10.76 -29.95
CA GLY A 206 0.95 -10.21 -30.12
C GLY A 206 1.77 -10.62 -31.35
N ALA A 207 2.54 -9.67 -31.93
CA ALA A 207 3.52 -9.96 -32.96
C ALA A 207 4.75 -10.67 -32.36
N SER A 208 5.54 -11.26 -33.24
CA SER A 208 6.74 -12.01 -32.88
C SER A 208 7.89 -11.10 -32.43
N GLY A 209 8.93 -11.73 -31.87
CA GLY A 209 10.28 -11.16 -31.92
C GLY A 209 10.69 -10.81 -33.35
N ALA A 210 11.67 -9.91 -33.47
CA ALA A 210 12.27 -9.63 -34.75
C ALA A 210 12.87 -10.94 -35.32
N PRO A 211 12.70 -11.23 -36.62
CA PRO A 211 13.32 -12.42 -37.21
C PRO A 211 14.85 -12.34 -37.06
N GLY A 212 15.52 -13.49 -36.97
CA GLY A 212 16.96 -13.55 -37.16
C GLY A 212 17.33 -13.00 -38.54
N GLY A 213 18.46 -12.29 -38.64
CA GLY A 213 18.87 -11.71 -39.92
C GLY A 213 19.05 -12.82 -40.97
N GLY A 214 18.52 -12.60 -42.18
CA GLY A 214 18.48 -13.65 -43.20
C GLY A 214 19.81 -13.96 -43.90
N GLY A 215 20.89 -13.24 -43.58
CA GLY A 215 22.19 -13.36 -44.25
C GLY A 215 23.23 -14.17 -43.48
N LEU A 216 24.31 -14.55 -44.18
CA LEU A 216 25.52 -15.15 -43.58
C LEU A 216 25.95 -14.36 -42.33
N HIS A 217 26.29 -15.10 -41.26
CA HIS A 217 26.80 -14.55 -39.99
C HIS A 217 25.82 -13.66 -39.19
N SER A 218 24.53 -13.63 -39.53
CA SER A 218 23.55 -12.77 -38.84
C SER A 218 23.20 -13.26 -37.42
N ASN A 219 23.18 -12.34 -36.46
CA ASN A 219 22.63 -12.60 -35.14
C ASN A 219 21.10 -12.74 -35.18
N GLY A 220 20.56 -13.48 -34.20
CA GLY A 220 19.13 -13.63 -33.97
C GLY A 220 18.50 -12.32 -33.46
N GLY A 221 17.27 -12.04 -33.91
CA GLY A 221 16.54 -10.84 -33.50
C GLY A 221 16.09 -10.90 -32.03
N ALA A 222 16.00 -9.73 -31.39
CA ALA A 222 15.52 -9.62 -30.01
C ALA A 222 14.03 -9.97 -29.88
N GLY A 223 13.63 -10.37 -28.66
CA GLY A 223 12.21 -10.60 -28.32
C GLY A 223 11.37 -9.33 -28.47
N GLY A 224 10.16 -9.46 -29.03
CA GLY A 224 9.36 -8.36 -29.59
C GLY A 224 8.10 -7.98 -28.80
N VAL A 225 7.19 -7.23 -29.44
CA VAL A 225 6.01 -6.57 -28.84
C VAL A 225 4.73 -6.69 -29.70
N ASN A 226 3.55 -6.40 -29.14
CA ASN A 226 2.30 -7.15 -29.40
C ASN A 226 1.03 -6.29 -29.66
N SER A 227 0.01 -6.58 -30.52
CA SER A 227 -0.13 -7.24 -31.86
C SER A 227 -1.04 -8.51 -32.10
N THR A 228 -0.65 -9.57 -32.86
CA THR A 228 -1.61 -10.59 -33.46
C THR A 228 -1.72 -12.01 -32.83
N PRO A 229 -2.77 -12.83 -33.10
CA PRO A 229 -3.04 -14.09 -32.36
C PRO A 229 -2.34 -15.37 -32.86
N GLY A 230 -1.98 -16.30 -31.97
CA GLY A 230 -1.49 -17.65 -32.29
C GLY A 230 -1.08 -18.49 -31.08
N LEU A 231 -0.72 -19.76 -31.29
CA LEU A 231 -0.40 -20.73 -30.23
C LEU A 231 1.04 -20.58 -29.68
N PRO A 232 1.29 -20.96 -28.39
CA PRO A 232 2.60 -20.88 -27.77
C PRO A 232 3.58 -21.94 -28.29
N GLY A 233 4.79 -21.50 -28.66
CA GLY A 233 5.89 -22.36 -29.11
C GLY A 233 6.99 -21.57 -29.83
N GLY A 234 8.23 -22.08 -29.81
CA GLY A 234 9.36 -21.54 -30.56
C GLY A 234 9.44 -22.02 -32.02
N GLY A 235 9.83 -21.12 -32.93
CA GLY A 235 10.05 -21.48 -34.34
C GLY A 235 11.30 -22.34 -34.53
N THR A 236 11.22 -23.39 -35.34
CA THR A 236 12.37 -24.23 -35.70
C THR A 236 13.39 -23.45 -36.55
N GLY A 237 14.68 -23.78 -36.40
CA GLY A 237 15.73 -23.31 -37.30
C GLY A 237 15.52 -23.77 -38.75
N GLY A 238 16.09 -23.05 -39.72
CA GLY A 238 16.01 -23.41 -41.14
C GLY A 238 17.02 -24.48 -41.55
N ASP A 239 16.55 -25.50 -42.26
CA ASP A 239 17.38 -26.63 -42.73
C ASP A 239 18.16 -26.32 -44.02
N GLY A 240 19.48 -26.46 -43.94
CA GLY A 240 20.42 -26.29 -45.05
C GLY A 240 20.49 -27.51 -45.97
N ARG A 241 19.37 -28.01 -46.49
CA ARG A 241 19.32 -29.23 -47.34
C ARG A 241 19.20 -28.98 -48.85
N GLN A 242 19.20 -27.72 -49.32
CA GLN A 242 19.05 -27.40 -50.75
C GLN A 242 20.37 -26.94 -51.40
N GLY A 243 20.91 -27.79 -52.29
CA GLY A 243 22.05 -27.48 -53.17
C GLY A 243 23.28 -28.34 -52.94
N SER A 244 24.07 -28.54 -54.00
CA SER A 244 25.34 -29.30 -53.98
C SER A 244 26.48 -28.46 -53.40
N GLY A 245 26.54 -28.34 -52.08
CA GLY A 245 27.53 -27.54 -51.36
C GLY A 245 27.63 -27.88 -49.87
N THR A 246 28.50 -27.18 -49.14
CA THR A 246 28.59 -27.25 -47.68
C THR A 246 27.62 -26.26 -47.05
N ASN A 247 26.74 -26.76 -46.18
CA ASN A 247 25.61 -25.99 -45.66
C ASN A 247 25.60 -25.98 -44.12
N SER A 248 25.25 -24.86 -43.50
CA SER A 248 25.21 -24.70 -42.03
C SER A 248 23.79 -24.40 -41.52
N GLY A 249 23.36 -25.08 -40.47
CA GLY A 249 22.03 -24.94 -39.86
C GLY A 249 21.92 -23.76 -38.90
N GLY A 250 20.77 -23.07 -38.91
CA GLY A 250 20.49 -21.93 -38.04
C GLY A 250 20.00 -22.32 -36.64
N GLY A 251 20.09 -21.40 -35.67
CA GLY A 251 19.62 -21.63 -34.30
C GLY A 251 18.10 -21.66 -34.15
N GLY A 252 17.59 -22.39 -33.16
CA GLY A 252 16.15 -22.48 -32.87
C GLY A 252 15.61 -21.23 -32.17
N GLY A 253 14.35 -20.87 -32.42
CA GLY A 253 13.71 -19.71 -31.81
C GLY A 253 13.40 -19.90 -30.32
N GLY A 254 13.69 -18.90 -29.50
CA GLY A 254 13.37 -18.92 -28.06
C GLY A 254 11.88 -18.94 -27.80
N ALA A 255 11.42 -19.62 -26.76
CA ALA A 255 10.00 -19.77 -26.44
C ALA A 255 9.37 -18.47 -25.88
N GLY A 256 8.08 -18.28 -26.06
CA GLY A 256 7.33 -17.15 -25.50
C GLY A 256 5.84 -17.35 -25.74
N TYR A 257 5.04 -16.28 -25.62
CA TYR A 257 3.63 -16.36 -26.03
C TYR A 257 3.51 -16.60 -27.54
N ARG A 258 4.30 -15.85 -28.31
CA ARG A 258 4.92 -16.38 -29.53
C ARG A 258 6.41 -16.54 -29.24
N GLY A 259 6.98 -17.67 -29.62
CA GLY A 259 8.43 -17.77 -29.66
C GLY A 259 9.03 -17.03 -30.86
N GLY A 260 10.35 -16.84 -30.82
CA GLY A 260 11.10 -16.25 -31.92
C GLY A 260 11.09 -17.12 -33.18
N ALA A 261 11.35 -16.52 -34.33
CA ALA A 261 11.66 -17.26 -35.54
C ALA A 261 13.02 -17.96 -35.40
N GLY A 262 13.17 -19.16 -35.98
CA GLY A 262 14.49 -19.77 -36.11
C GLY A 262 15.41 -18.98 -37.05
N GLY A 263 16.72 -19.14 -36.87
CA GLY A 263 17.73 -18.58 -37.75
C GLY A 263 17.75 -19.31 -39.10
N THR A 264 18.11 -18.61 -40.17
CA THR A 264 18.25 -19.20 -41.49
C THR A 264 19.49 -20.10 -41.56
N GLY A 265 19.33 -21.25 -42.22
CA GLY A 265 20.45 -22.02 -42.73
C GLY A 265 21.03 -21.35 -43.99
N THR A 266 22.30 -21.59 -44.28
CA THR A 266 23.02 -20.99 -45.41
C THR A 266 23.76 -22.06 -46.21
N SER A 267 23.78 -21.94 -47.54
CA SER A 267 24.45 -22.87 -48.45
C SER A 267 25.61 -22.19 -49.20
N GLY A 268 26.80 -22.77 -49.12
CA GLY A 268 28.02 -22.25 -49.74
C GLY A 268 28.22 -22.78 -51.15
N GLY A 269 28.06 -21.93 -52.16
CA GLY A 269 28.53 -22.21 -53.52
C GLY A 269 30.05 -22.01 -53.62
N ALA A 270 30.80 -23.08 -53.88
CA ALA A 270 32.27 -23.15 -54.00
C ALA A 270 33.11 -22.73 -52.77
N ALA A 271 32.59 -21.90 -51.88
CA ALA A 271 33.23 -21.56 -50.60
C ALA A 271 33.04 -22.72 -49.59
N LEU A 272 34.16 -23.26 -49.09
CA LEU A 272 34.19 -24.39 -48.14
C LEU A 272 33.70 -24.03 -46.72
N CYS A 273 33.56 -22.74 -46.41
CA CYS A 273 33.28 -22.25 -45.05
C CYS A 273 31.94 -21.48 -45.02
N ALA A 274 31.04 -21.84 -44.12
CA ALA A 274 29.72 -21.24 -43.93
C ALA A 274 29.33 -21.18 -42.44
N GLY A 275 28.49 -20.19 -42.10
CA GLY A 275 27.92 -20.00 -40.76
C GLY A 275 26.43 -19.67 -40.82
N GLY A 276 25.64 -20.37 -40.01
CA GLY A 276 24.20 -20.20 -39.90
C GLY A 276 23.81 -19.01 -39.02
N GLY A 277 22.59 -18.51 -39.22
CA GLY A 277 22.03 -17.42 -38.43
C GLY A 277 21.62 -17.87 -37.01
N GLY A 278 21.62 -16.94 -36.06
CA GLY A 278 21.07 -17.17 -34.72
C GLY A 278 19.53 -17.19 -34.74
N GLY A 279 18.92 -17.99 -33.86
CA GLY A 279 17.47 -17.95 -33.64
C GLY A 279 17.05 -16.66 -32.92
N GLY A 280 15.89 -16.12 -33.25
CA GLY A 280 15.30 -14.99 -32.54
C GLY A 280 14.80 -15.38 -31.15
N ALA A 281 14.65 -14.41 -30.26
CA ALA A 281 14.13 -14.64 -28.90
C ALA A 281 12.59 -14.65 -28.84
N GLY A 282 12.02 -15.28 -27.81
CA GLY A 282 10.59 -15.19 -27.53
C GLY A 282 10.19 -13.89 -26.83
N SER A 283 8.89 -13.55 -26.87
CA SER A 283 8.34 -12.38 -26.17
C SER A 283 7.90 -12.69 -24.74
N SER A 284 8.09 -11.71 -23.85
CA SER A 284 7.56 -11.69 -22.48
C SER A 284 6.20 -10.98 -22.44
N TRP A 285 5.35 -11.26 -21.45
CA TRP A 285 4.10 -10.51 -21.24
C TRP A 285 3.56 -10.59 -19.81
N VAL A 286 2.61 -9.70 -19.50
CA VAL A 286 1.88 -9.63 -18.23
C VAL A 286 0.38 -9.45 -18.54
N ALA A 287 -0.50 -10.15 -17.82
CA ALA A 287 -1.95 -9.96 -17.93
C ALA A 287 -2.38 -8.57 -17.43
N SER A 288 -3.45 -7.98 -17.97
CA SER A 288 -3.87 -6.61 -17.64
C SER A 288 -4.35 -6.36 -16.20
N SER A 289 -4.43 -7.39 -15.36
CA SER A 289 -4.54 -7.24 -13.90
C SER A 289 -3.22 -6.82 -13.25
N GLY A 290 -2.09 -7.02 -13.93
CA GLY A 290 -0.77 -6.61 -13.48
C GLY A 290 -0.49 -5.12 -13.70
N THR A 291 0.02 -4.49 -12.65
CA THR A 291 0.48 -3.09 -12.61
C THR A 291 1.99 -3.05 -12.39
N ALA A 292 2.60 -1.85 -12.39
CA ALA A 292 4.03 -1.64 -12.14
C ALA A 292 4.95 -2.57 -12.98
N THR A 293 4.60 -2.77 -14.26
CA THR A 293 5.20 -3.82 -15.08
C THR A 293 6.54 -3.39 -15.69
N SER A 294 7.49 -4.32 -15.79
CA SER A 294 8.74 -4.11 -16.52
C SER A 294 9.15 -5.34 -17.33
N PHE A 295 9.86 -5.11 -18.43
CA PHE A 295 10.45 -6.14 -19.27
C PHE A 295 11.92 -5.80 -19.54
N SER A 296 12.81 -6.78 -19.42
CA SER A 296 14.25 -6.60 -19.64
C SER A 296 14.92 -7.91 -20.06
N THR A 297 16.18 -7.83 -20.48
CA THR A 297 17.02 -9.03 -20.66
C THR A 297 17.45 -9.57 -19.30
N ARG A 298 17.39 -10.89 -19.11
CA ARG A 298 17.74 -11.52 -17.84
C ARG A 298 19.20 -11.20 -17.46
N PRO A 299 19.49 -10.76 -16.22
CA PRO A 299 20.85 -10.43 -15.81
C PRO A 299 21.82 -11.62 -15.97
N ALA A 300 23.02 -11.34 -16.50
CA ALA A 300 24.06 -12.33 -16.71
C ALA A 300 24.44 -13.06 -15.41
N GLY A 301 24.72 -14.36 -15.52
CA GLY A 301 25.02 -15.21 -14.36
C GLY A 301 23.80 -15.61 -13.50
N THR A 302 22.59 -15.13 -13.80
CA THR A 302 21.36 -15.59 -13.13
C THR A 302 20.70 -16.75 -13.88
N VAL A 303 19.91 -17.55 -13.17
CA VAL A 303 19.24 -18.77 -13.65
C VAL A 303 17.74 -18.52 -13.93
N PRO A 304 17.03 -19.42 -14.65
CA PRO A 304 15.58 -19.35 -14.76
C PRO A 304 14.96 -19.50 -13.37
N SER A 305 14.03 -18.62 -13.02
CA SER A 305 13.35 -18.66 -11.72
C SER A 305 12.05 -17.87 -11.74
N VAL A 306 11.14 -18.20 -10.85
CA VAL A 306 9.96 -17.38 -10.55
C VAL A 306 9.99 -17.01 -9.08
N THR A 307 9.84 -15.72 -8.79
CA THR A 307 9.78 -15.18 -7.42
C THR A 307 8.47 -14.44 -7.25
N VAL A 308 7.79 -14.66 -6.13
CA VAL A 308 6.51 -14.05 -5.77
C VAL A 308 6.63 -13.56 -4.33
N THR A 309 6.48 -12.26 -4.11
CA THR A 309 6.39 -11.67 -2.77
C THR A 309 4.96 -11.21 -2.56
N PHE A 310 4.20 -11.93 -1.74
CA PHE A 310 2.87 -11.53 -1.32
C PHE A 310 2.96 -10.34 -0.37
N THR A 311 2.13 -9.33 -0.60
CA THR A 311 1.79 -8.29 0.37
C THR A 311 0.61 -8.80 1.18
N VAL A 312 0.78 -8.92 2.49
CA VAL A 312 -0.21 -9.45 3.43
C VAL A 312 -0.64 -8.32 4.35
N GLU A 313 -1.93 -8.06 4.37
CA GLU A 313 -2.59 -7.11 5.26
C GLU A 313 -3.33 -7.90 6.35
N THR A 314 -2.91 -7.70 7.60
CA THR A 314 -3.54 -8.31 8.78
C THR A 314 -4.14 -7.21 9.65
N GLU A 315 -5.44 -7.33 9.93
CA GLU A 315 -6.10 -6.52 10.95
C GLU A 315 -5.54 -6.91 12.32
N VAL A 316 -4.93 -5.94 13.02
CA VAL A 316 -4.47 -6.10 14.40
C VAL A 316 -5.30 -5.23 15.34
N VAL A 317 -5.53 -5.75 16.54
CA VAL A 317 -6.28 -5.10 17.61
C VAL A 317 -5.50 -3.88 18.09
N ASP A 318 -6.01 -2.67 17.89
CA ASP A 318 -5.29 -1.46 18.27
C ASP A 318 -5.21 -1.31 19.80
N HIS A 319 -4.03 -1.61 20.33
CA HIS A 319 -3.65 -1.37 21.71
C HIS A 319 -2.50 -0.36 21.86
N VAL A 320 -2.15 0.39 20.81
CA VAL A 320 -0.99 1.29 20.78
C VAL A 320 -1.13 2.39 21.86
N PRO A 321 -0.06 2.73 22.62
CA PRO A 321 1.31 2.18 22.57
C PRO A 321 1.56 0.96 23.47
N PHE A 322 0.54 0.43 24.12
CA PHE A 322 0.66 -0.60 25.15
C PHE A 322 0.99 -1.98 24.57
N ALA A 323 1.53 -2.88 25.40
CA ALA A 323 1.84 -4.26 25.03
C ALA A 323 0.62 -5.20 25.02
N SER A 324 -0.58 -4.73 25.38
CA SER A 324 -1.83 -5.49 25.29
C SER A 324 -3.06 -4.57 25.38
N LEU A 325 -4.19 -5.06 24.86
CA LEU A 325 -5.48 -4.37 24.96
C LEU A 325 -5.93 -4.16 26.42
N ASP A 326 -5.68 -5.13 27.30
CA ASP A 326 -5.95 -4.99 28.74
C ASP A 326 -5.17 -3.82 29.36
N ALA A 327 -3.89 -3.66 28.99
CA ALA A 327 -3.06 -2.55 29.48
C ALA A 327 -3.54 -1.20 28.93
N LEU A 328 -4.00 -1.13 27.67
CA LEU A 328 -4.68 0.04 27.13
C LEU A 328 -5.93 0.38 27.96
N ILE A 329 -6.86 -0.57 28.11
CA ILE A 329 -8.15 -0.33 28.77
C ILE A 329 -7.94 0.11 30.23
N VAL A 330 -7.09 -0.57 30.98
CA VAL A 330 -6.75 -0.19 32.35
C VAL A 330 -6.17 1.22 32.39
N ARG A 331 -5.23 1.57 31.51
CA ARG A 331 -4.60 2.88 31.56
C ARG A 331 -5.54 4.02 31.18
N GLN A 332 -6.46 3.85 30.24
CA GLN A 332 -7.44 4.89 29.91
C GLN A 332 -8.41 5.17 31.07
N HIS A 333 -8.84 4.14 31.80
CA HIS A 333 -9.64 4.33 33.02
C HIS A 333 -8.84 5.05 34.11
N GLN A 334 -7.55 4.70 34.29
CA GLN A 334 -6.68 5.37 35.27
C GLN A 334 -6.44 6.85 34.91
N ASP A 335 -6.13 7.16 33.66
CA ASP A 335 -5.87 8.53 33.20
C ASP A 335 -7.14 9.40 33.26
N LEU A 336 -8.29 8.90 32.78
CA LEU A 336 -9.51 9.71 32.62
C LEU A 336 -10.46 9.69 33.82
N LEU A 337 -10.57 8.56 34.53
CA LEU A 337 -11.46 8.40 35.71
C LEU A 337 -10.73 8.33 37.05
N GLY A 338 -9.39 8.23 37.07
CA GLY A 338 -8.61 8.10 38.31
C GLY A 338 -8.79 6.77 39.04
N ARG A 339 -9.26 5.72 38.35
CA ARG A 339 -9.50 4.37 38.90
C ARG A 339 -9.23 3.28 37.86
N ASP A 340 -9.11 2.04 38.32
CA ASP A 340 -9.13 0.87 37.46
C ASP A 340 -10.55 0.60 36.90
N PRO A 341 -10.68 -0.10 35.76
CA PRO A 341 -11.94 -0.64 35.28
C PRO A 341 -12.44 -1.74 36.23
N THR A 342 -13.76 -1.88 36.33
CA THR A 342 -14.37 -3.10 36.88
C THR A 342 -14.16 -4.28 35.91
N ALA A 343 -14.33 -5.50 36.41
CA ALA A 343 -14.19 -6.70 35.58
C ALA A 343 -15.18 -6.73 34.39
N GLU A 344 -16.37 -6.13 34.56
CA GLU A 344 -17.40 -6.00 33.52
C GLU A 344 -16.99 -4.96 32.46
N GLU A 345 -16.56 -3.76 32.87
CA GLU A 345 -16.04 -2.73 31.96
C GLU A 345 -14.84 -3.25 31.14
N LEU A 346 -13.88 -3.92 31.80
CA LEU A 346 -12.72 -4.51 31.13
C LEU A 346 -13.11 -5.60 30.13
N ALA A 347 -14.07 -6.47 30.47
CA ALA A 347 -14.54 -7.52 29.56
C ALA A 347 -15.34 -6.97 28.37
N GLY A 348 -16.19 -5.96 28.59
CA GLY A 348 -16.95 -5.28 27.54
C GLY A 348 -16.04 -4.60 26.53
N TRP A 349 -15.13 -3.74 27.00
CA TRP A 349 -14.18 -3.05 26.12
C TRP A 349 -13.21 -4.00 25.42
N ARG A 350 -12.76 -5.08 26.09
CA ARG A 350 -11.94 -6.10 25.42
C ARG A 350 -12.69 -6.72 24.24
N THR A 351 -13.96 -7.05 24.43
CA THR A 351 -14.80 -7.67 23.38
C THR A 351 -14.98 -6.69 22.22
N ALA A 352 -15.48 -5.48 22.49
CA ALA A 352 -15.83 -4.50 21.46
C ALA A 352 -14.64 -4.01 20.61
N ILE A 353 -13.42 -3.96 21.18
CA ILE A 353 -12.21 -3.59 20.44
C ILE A 353 -11.57 -4.80 19.73
N THR A 354 -11.88 -6.04 20.17
CA THR A 354 -11.42 -7.26 19.48
C THR A 354 -12.33 -7.66 18.31
N ASP A 355 -13.63 -7.37 18.38
CA ASP A 355 -14.59 -7.61 17.28
C ASP A 355 -14.80 -6.41 16.34
N GLY A 356 -14.13 -5.29 16.62
CA GLY A 356 -14.16 -4.07 15.80
C GLY A 356 -15.43 -3.23 15.92
N SER A 357 -16.36 -3.59 16.84
CA SER A 357 -17.59 -2.82 17.08
C SER A 357 -17.37 -1.50 17.84
N ALA A 358 -16.20 -1.30 18.45
CA ALA A 358 -15.72 -0.02 18.95
C ALA A 358 -14.19 0.12 18.81
N THR A 359 -13.70 1.35 18.75
CA THR A 359 -12.27 1.67 18.65
C THR A 359 -11.61 1.98 20.01
N ALA A 360 -10.28 1.90 20.04
CA ALA A 360 -9.46 2.37 21.15
C ALA A 360 -9.70 3.86 21.49
N ASP A 361 -10.08 4.69 20.51
CA ASP A 361 -10.30 6.12 20.68
C ASP A 361 -11.75 6.45 21.09
N GLU A 362 -12.74 5.64 20.70
CA GLU A 362 -14.09 5.70 21.26
C GLU A 362 -14.13 5.29 22.74
N LEU A 363 -13.30 4.31 23.15
CA LEU A 363 -13.03 4.03 24.56
C LEU A 363 -12.56 5.31 25.29
N VAL A 364 -11.52 5.99 24.76
CA VAL A 364 -10.98 7.23 25.35
C VAL A 364 -12.07 8.32 25.42
N VAL A 365 -12.82 8.56 24.36
CA VAL A 365 -13.85 9.62 24.34
C VAL A 365 -15.05 9.28 25.23
N SER A 366 -15.46 8.01 25.33
CA SER A 366 -16.58 7.57 26.19
C SER A 366 -16.31 7.74 27.69
N LEU A 367 -15.04 7.70 28.10
CA LEU A 367 -14.58 7.89 29.48
C LEU A 367 -14.41 9.38 29.85
N LEU A 368 -14.48 10.31 28.89
CA LEU A 368 -14.44 11.73 29.19
C LEU A 368 -15.71 12.18 29.95
N PRO A 369 -15.58 12.99 31.01
CA PRO A 369 -16.74 13.63 31.62
C PRO A 369 -17.50 14.49 30.60
N ASP A 370 -18.80 14.23 30.45
CA ASP A 370 -19.71 14.98 29.56
C ASP A 370 -20.18 16.31 30.18
N ASP A 371 -20.20 16.38 31.50
CA ASP A 371 -20.73 17.50 32.29
C ASP A 371 -20.03 18.84 31.98
N GLN A 372 -20.83 19.81 31.53
CA GLN A 372 -20.41 21.20 31.25
C GLN A 372 -20.68 22.14 32.44
N ASP A 373 -21.44 21.71 33.44
CA ASP A 373 -21.68 22.41 34.70
C ASP A 373 -20.61 22.07 35.77
N ALA A 374 -19.74 21.10 35.50
CA ALA A 374 -18.57 20.75 36.31
C ALA A 374 -17.53 21.90 36.39
N LEU A 375 -16.87 22.04 37.56
CA LEU A 375 -16.02 23.20 37.89
C LEU A 375 -14.86 23.43 36.92
N ASP A 376 -14.29 22.36 36.35
CA ASP A 376 -13.22 22.44 35.37
C ASP A 376 -13.69 23.06 34.05
N ALA A 377 -14.86 22.65 33.53
CA ALA A 377 -15.45 23.21 32.32
C ALA A 377 -15.74 24.71 32.49
N ARG A 378 -16.23 25.12 33.66
CA ARG A 378 -16.46 26.53 34.01
C ARG A 378 -15.15 27.34 34.03
N VAL A 379 -14.08 26.80 34.63
CA VAL A 379 -12.75 27.46 34.63
C VAL A 379 -12.20 27.58 33.21
N VAL A 380 -12.29 26.53 32.39
CA VAL A 380 -11.85 26.55 30.98
C VAL A 380 -12.62 27.60 30.17
N ARG A 381 -13.96 27.64 30.27
CA ARG A 381 -14.77 28.68 29.59
C ARG A 381 -14.42 30.08 30.05
N LEU A 382 -14.15 30.29 31.34
CA LEU A 382 -13.75 31.59 31.87
C LEU A 382 -12.39 32.07 31.31
N TYR A 383 -11.39 31.17 31.24
CA TYR A 383 -10.11 31.47 30.60
C TYR A 383 -10.27 31.77 29.10
N LEU A 384 -11.06 30.97 28.39
CA LEU A 384 -11.31 31.19 26.96
C LEU A 384 -11.99 32.55 26.72
N ALA A 385 -13.02 32.89 27.50
CA ALA A 385 -13.74 34.14 27.35
C ALA A 385 -12.85 35.37 27.63
N TYR A 386 -12.09 35.38 28.74
CA TYR A 386 -11.29 36.54 29.14
C TYR A 386 -9.96 36.67 28.38
N PHE A 387 -9.30 35.54 28.09
CA PHE A 387 -7.90 35.50 27.67
C PHE A 387 -7.68 34.91 26.27
N LEU A 388 -8.71 34.33 25.63
CA LEU A 388 -8.61 33.72 24.30
C LEU A 388 -7.47 32.69 24.20
N ARG A 389 -7.27 31.93 25.27
CA ARG A 389 -6.25 30.88 25.41
C ARG A 389 -6.74 29.79 26.37
N PRO A 390 -6.24 28.55 26.27
CA PRO A 390 -6.38 27.59 27.36
C PRO A 390 -5.75 28.13 28.66
N PRO A 391 -6.20 27.63 29.82
CA PRO A 391 -5.53 27.93 31.07
C PRO A 391 -4.13 27.34 31.10
N ASP A 392 -3.27 27.99 31.87
CA ASP A 392 -2.04 27.41 32.42
C ASP A 392 -2.38 26.42 33.55
N LEU A 393 -1.56 25.39 33.75
CA LEU A 393 -1.88 24.25 34.63
C LEU A 393 -2.11 24.65 36.09
N ASP A 394 -1.25 25.53 36.62
CA ASP A 394 -1.33 25.94 38.03
C ASP A 394 -2.44 26.98 38.26
N GLY A 395 -2.69 27.88 37.30
CA GLY A 395 -3.85 28.77 37.33
C GLY A 395 -5.17 27.98 37.26
N PHE A 396 -5.27 26.98 36.39
CA PHE A 396 -6.42 26.07 36.34
C PHE A 396 -6.68 25.40 37.69
N ARG A 397 -5.64 24.78 38.27
CA ARG A 397 -5.72 24.12 39.60
C ARG A 397 -6.19 25.12 40.65
N TYR A 398 -5.50 26.24 40.78
CA TYR A 398 -5.83 27.29 41.75
C TYR A 398 -7.29 27.76 41.62
N TRP A 399 -7.77 28.08 40.41
CA TRP A 399 -9.13 28.58 40.23
C TRP A 399 -10.19 27.50 40.43
N ARG A 400 -9.95 26.26 39.98
CA ARG A 400 -10.81 25.11 40.28
C ARG A 400 -10.94 24.91 41.80
N ASP A 401 -9.83 24.98 42.52
CA ASP A 401 -9.77 24.74 43.95
C ASP A 401 -10.39 25.91 44.75
N GLN A 402 -10.29 27.14 44.26
CA GLN A 402 -11.04 28.28 44.78
C GLN A 402 -12.57 28.09 44.62
N LEU A 403 -13.04 27.62 43.46
CA LEU A 403 -14.47 27.33 43.25
C LEU A 403 -14.95 26.17 44.14
N ALA A 404 -14.15 25.10 44.26
CA ALA A 404 -14.43 23.97 45.15
C ALA A 404 -14.48 24.40 46.63
N GLY A 405 -13.62 25.35 47.04
CA GLY A 405 -13.65 26.03 48.33
C GLY A 405 -14.80 27.03 48.51
N GLY A 406 -15.78 27.06 47.62
CA GLY A 406 -17.00 27.88 47.74
C GLY A 406 -16.89 29.32 47.23
N ARG A 407 -15.79 29.71 46.56
CA ARG A 407 -15.75 31.02 45.86
C ARG A 407 -16.75 31.01 44.72
N SER A 408 -17.63 32.00 44.65
CA SER A 408 -18.57 32.13 43.53
C SER A 408 -17.84 32.51 42.23
N LEU A 409 -18.33 32.00 41.09
CA LEU A 409 -17.80 32.37 39.77
C LEU A 409 -17.81 33.87 39.51
N GLN A 410 -18.79 34.62 40.06
CA GLN A 410 -18.81 36.07 39.96
C GLN A 410 -17.68 36.75 40.75
N SER A 411 -17.27 36.19 41.89
CA SER A 411 -16.08 36.66 42.61
C SER A 411 -14.81 36.41 41.80
N THR A 412 -14.70 35.22 41.19
CA THR A 412 -13.58 34.87 40.31
C THR A 412 -13.54 35.74 39.05
N SER A 413 -14.66 35.97 38.37
CA SER A 413 -14.72 36.78 37.14
C SER A 413 -14.38 38.26 37.40
N ASN A 414 -14.80 38.81 38.55
CA ASN A 414 -14.37 40.14 38.99
C ASN A 414 -12.83 40.22 39.11
N LEU A 415 -12.17 39.20 39.68
CA LEU A 415 -10.70 39.13 39.76
C LEU A 415 -10.05 39.01 38.37
N PHE A 416 -10.62 38.22 37.46
CA PHE A 416 -10.12 38.12 36.07
C PHE A 416 -10.21 39.47 35.33
N SER A 417 -11.29 40.23 35.54
CA SER A 417 -11.44 41.60 34.99
C SER A 417 -10.43 42.60 35.57
N GLY A 418 -9.86 42.27 36.74
CA GLY A 418 -8.79 43.02 37.39
C GLY A 418 -7.37 42.70 36.90
N THR A 419 -7.20 41.83 35.90
CA THR A 419 -5.88 41.48 35.34
C THR A 419 -5.33 42.52 34.36
N SER A 420 -4.02 42.47 34.11
CA SER A 420 -3.38 43.26 33.05
C SER A 420 -3.86 42.83 31.66
N GLU A 421 -3.99 41.52 31.41
CA GLU A 421 -4.41 40.98 30.10
C GLU A 421 -5.84 41.43 29.74
N PHE A 422 -6.79 41.37 30.68
CA PHE A 422 -8.15 41.87 30.45
C PHE A 422 -8.16 43.38 30.18
N ARG A 423 -7.43 44.19 30.96
CA ARG A 423 -7.35 45.64 30.71
C ARG A 423 -6.73 45.98 29.36
N ALA A 424 -5.72 45.24 28.92
CA ALA A 424 -5.08 45.44 27.61
C ALA A 424 -6.02 45.09 26.43
N ARG A 425 -6.91 44.10 26.59
CA ARG A 425 -7.85 43.67 25.53
C ARG A 425 -9.18 44.43 25.54
N TYR A 426 -9.68 44.82 26.70
CA TYR A 426 -11.05 45.32 26.89
C TYR A 426 -11.17 46.65 27.65
N GLY A 427 -10.07 47.18 28.20
CA GLY A 427 -10.10 48.30 29.14
C GLY A 427 -10.31 49.68 28.50
N SER A 428 -9.84 49.88 27.27
CA SER A 428 -9.95 51.16 26.54
C SER A 428 -11.18 51.28 25.64
N LEU A 429 -11.99 50.22 25.54
CA LEU A 429 -13.20 50.17 24.70
C LEU A 429 -14.34 50.94 25.37
N ASP A 430 -15.21 51.58 24.59
CA ASP A 430 -16.54 51.97 25.07
C ASP A 430 -17.43 50.73 25.32
N ASP A 431 -18.59 50.90 25.97
CA ASP A 431 -19.44 49.76 26.33
C ASP A 431 -20.09 49.06 25.13
N GLY A 432 -20.34 49.77 24.02
CA GLY A 432 -20.83 49.16 22.78
C GLY A 432 -19.74 48.36 22.08
N GLN A 433 -18.54 48.93 21.93
CA GLN A 433 -17.35 48.24 21.42
C GLN A 433 -16.99 47.01 22.26
N PHE A 434 -17.11 47.12 23.58
CA PHE A 434 -16.89 46.00 24.50
C PHE A 434 -17.92 44.89 24.26
N VAL A 435 -19.21 45.22 24.18
CA VAL A 435 -20.28 44.25 23.88
C VAL A 435 -20.04 43.55 22.54
N ASP A 436 -19.75 44.30 21.47
CA ASP A 436 -19.45 43.73 20.15
C ASP A 436 -18.25 42.77 20.20
N LEU A 437 -17.19 43.15 20.91
CA LEU A 437 -16.00 42.33 21.01
C LEU A 437 -16.23 41.06 21.84
N ILE A 438 -17.07 41.07 22.89
CA ILE A 438 -17.35 39.84 23.65
C ILE A 438 -18.31 38.89 22.93
N TYR A 439 -19.22 39.38 22.09
CA TYR A 439 -20.00 38.51 21.19
C TYR A 439 -19.06 37.71 20.28
N ARG A 440 -18.14 38.38 19.58
CA ARG A 440 -17.12 37.71 18.75
C ARG A 440 -16.21 36.79 19.58
N ASN A 441 -15.60 37.31 20.65
CA ASN A 441 -14.56 36.61 21.39
C ASN A 441 -15.07 35.39 22.19
N VAL A 442 -16.30 35.44 22.71
CA VAL A 442 -16.86 34.37 23.55
C VAL A 442 -17.77 33.47 22.72
N LEU A 443 -18.75 34.04 22.02
CA LEU A 443 -19.80 33.31 21.31
C LEU A 443 -19.48 33.04 19.83
N ASP A 444 -18.37 33.56 19.30
CA ASP A 444 -17.92 33.27 17.93
C ASP A 444 -18.98 33.66 16.86
N ARG A 445 -19.58 34.83 17.06
CA ARG A 445 -20.58 35.47 16.18
C ARG A 445 -20.72 36.96 16.49
N GLU A 446 -21.42 37.69 15.62
CA GLU A 446 -21.89 39.05 15.94
C GLU A 446 -23.07 39.04 16.91
N GLY A 447 -23.27 40.17 17.58
CA GLY A 447 -24.38 40.40 18.50
C GLY A 447 -25.66 40.81 17.79
N GLU A 448 -26.77 40.14 18.10
CA GLU A 448 -28.09 40.53 17.61
C GLU A 448 -28.46 41.95 18.10
N PRO A 449 -29.05 42.82 17.26
CA PRO A 449 -29.21 44.25 17.60
C PRO A 449 -29.92 44.53 18.93
N ALA A 450 -30.92 43.71 19.27
CA ALA A 450 -31.66 43.84 20.53
C ALA A 450 -30.80 43.44 21.76
N GLY A 451 -30.05 42.34 21.68
CA GLY A 451 -29.15 41.90 22.74
C GLY A 451 -27.96 42.85 22.91
N ARG A 452 -27.35 43.30 21.80
CA ARG A 452 -26.33 44.35 21.79
C ARG A 452 -26.80 45.61 22.51
N ALA A 453 -27.99 46.11 22.17
CA ALA A 453 -28.59 47.28 22.81
C ALA A 453 -28.85 47.06 24.31
N PHE A 454 -29.40 45.90 24.68
CA PHE A 454 -29.64 45.53 26.08
C PHE A 454 -28.34 45.51 26.91
N TRP A 455 -27.29 44.82 26.45
CA TRP A 455 -26.03 44.76 27.19
C TRP A 455 -25.32 46.12 27.26
N THR A 456 -25.42 46.94 26.22
CA THR A 456 -24.89 48.31 26.22
C THR A 456 -25.62 49.18 27.26
N ASP A 457 -26.95 49.11 27.35
CA ASP A 457 -27.76 49.81 28.37
C ASP A 457 -27.38 49.39 29.80
N GLN A 458 -27.23 48.09 30.05
CA GLN A 458 -26.88 47.54 31.37
C GLN A 458 -25.50 48.00 31.86
N LEU A 459 -24.54 48.19 30.96
CA LEU A 459 -23.21 48.74 31.27
C LEU A 459 -23.24 50.26 31.42
N THR A 460 -23.82 50.98 30.43
CA THR A 460 -23.87 52.45 30.40
C THR A 460 -24.55 53.03 31.65
N ARG A 461 -25.56 52.34 32.19
CA ARG A 461 -26.29 52.74 33.41
C ARG A 461 -25.65 52.24 34.70
N GLY A 462 -24.50 51.57 34.64
CA GLY A 462 -23.80 51.01 35.81
C GLY A 462 -24.53 49.87 36.51
N ILE A 463 -25.57 49.29 35.91
CA ILE A 463 -26.40 48.23 36.51
C ILE A 463 -25.60 46.92 36.59
N ARG A 464 -24.74 46.66 35.60
CA ARG A 464 -23.82 45.51 35.55
C ARG A 464 -22.39 45.99 35.35
N SER A 465 -21.43 45.27 35.93
CA SER A 465 -20.01 45.45 35.61
C SER A 465 -19.64 44.65 34.35
N ARG A 466 -18.58 45.06 33.64
CA ARG A 466 -18.02 44.28 32.52
C ARG A 466 -17.66 42.84 32.93
N GLY A 467 -17.19 42.65 34.16
CA GLY A 467 -16.95 41.31 34.74
C GLY A 467 -18.24 40.48 34.89
N TRP A 468 -19.35 41.09 35.33
CA TRP A 468 -20.65 40.41 35.43
C TRP A 468 -21.19 39.97 34.06
N VAL A 469 -21.13 40.86 33.06
CA VAL A 469 -21.55 40.53 31.69
C VAL A 469 -20.68 39.40 31.11
N MET A 470 -19.37 39.42 31.36
CA MET A 470 -18.47 38.33 30.96
C MET A 470 -18.78 37.00 31.65
N THR A 471 -19.17 36.97 32.93
CA THR A 471 -19.67 35.73 33.57
C THR A 471 -20.89 35.21 32.82
N TYR A 472 -21.85 36.08 32.51
CA TYR A 472 -23.10 35.72 31.87
C TYR A 472 -22.88 35.15 30.46
N PHE A 473 -22.00 35.75 29.67
CA PHE A 473 -21.62 35.22 28.35
C PHE A 473 -20.87 33.88 28.47
N SER A 474 -19.88 33.80 29.36
CA SER A 474 -19.06 32.60 29.58
C SER A 474 -19.88 31.39 30.02
N GLU A 475 -20.90 31.60 30.87
CA GLU A 475 -21.74 30.55 31.44
C GLU A 475 -23.13 30.48 30.79
N SER A 476 -23.29 31.09 29.60
CA SER A 476 -24.49 30.93 28.78
C SER A 476 -24.58 29.51 28.21
N ILE A 477 -25.81 29.01 28.00
CA ILE A 477 -26.06 27.70 27.36
C ILE A 477 -25.42 27.66 25.96
N GLU A 478 -25.45 28.77 25.22
CA GLU A 478 -24.79 28.88 23.91
C GLU A 478 -23.28 28.67 24.01
N ASN A 479 -22.60 29.34 24.95
CA ASN A 479 -21.15 29.14 25.14
C ASN A 479 -20.81 27.75 25.68
N GLY A 480 -21.65 27.19 26.56
CA GLY A 480 -21.53 25.81 27.03
C GLY A 480 -21.48 24.82 25.87
N ILE A 481 -22.45 24.90 24.95
CA ILE A 481 -22.50 24.06 23.75
C ILE A 481 -21.29 24.33 22.84
N ARG A 482 -21.04 25.59 22.46
CA ARG A 482 -19.95 25.98 21.54
C ARG A 482 -18.56 25.58 22.04
N LYS A 483 -18.34 25.51 23.36
CA LYS A 483 -17.04 25.18 23.96
C LYS A 483 -16.92 23.73 24.42
N THR A 484 -17.91 22.87 24.16
CA THR A 484 -17.84 21.41 24.45
C THR A 484 -16.53 20.79 23.96
N ALA A 485 -16.19 20.96 22.67
CA ALA A 485 -14.93 20.46 22.10
C ALA A 485 -13.70 21.11 22.74
N HIS A 486 -13.75 22.42 23.07
CA HIS A 486 -12.61 23.10 23.71
C HIS A 486 -12.34 22.54 25.12
N VAL A 487 -13.40 22.26 25.89
CA VAL A 487 -13.32 21.64 27.21
C VAL A 487 -12.82 20.20 27.11
N GLY A 488 -13.34 19.41 26.16
CA GLY A 488 -12.90 18.04 25.94
C GLY A 488 -11.43 17.93 25.52
N VAL A 489 -10.93 18.80 24.63
CA VAL A 489 -9.51 18.86 24.26
C VAL A 489 -8.63 19.20 25.47
N VAL A 490 -9.06 20.11 26.34
CA VAL A 490 -8.34 20.41 27.60
C VAL A 490 -8.37 19.22 28.56
N ARG A 491 -9.52 18.53 28.70
CA ARG A 491 -9.66 17.31 29.52
C ARG A 491 -8.71 16.21 29.03
N LEU A 492 -8.68 15.93 27.72
CA LEU A 492 -7.78 14.95 27.10
C LEU A 492 -6.30 15.26 27.39
N HIS A 493 -5.83 16.48 27.11
CA HIS A 493 -4.43 16.85 27.38
C HIS A 493 -4.09 16.76 28.88
N LEU A 494 -4.96 17.25 29.76
CA LEU A 494 -4.71 17.23 31.21
C LEU A 494 -4.64 15.80 31.75
N ALA A 495 -5.55 14.93 31.31
CA ALA A 495 -5.67 13.57 31.82
C ALA A 495 -4.64 12.62 31.18
N MET A 496 -4.48 12.67 29.85
CA MET A 496 -3.58 11.79 29.11
C MET A 496 -2.14 12.31 29.01
N LEU A 497 -1.87 13.61 29.03
CA LEU A 497 -0.50 14.15 28.97
C LEU A 497 -0.05 14.80 30.30
N GLY A 498 -0.95 15.03 31.26
CA GLY A 498 -0.60 15.69 32.53
C GLY A 498 -0.36 17.21 32.41
N ARG A 499 -0.51 17.78 31.20
CA ARG A 499 -0.27 19.19 30.87
C ARG A 499 -1.50 19.83 30.24
N MET A 500 -1.51 21.15 30.15
CA MET A 500 -2.50 21.87 29.35
C MET A 500 -2.11 21.86 27.86
N PRO A 501 -3.08 21.95 26.93
CA PRO A 501 -2.77 22.23 25.54
C PRO A 501 -2.18 23.63 25.43
N THR A 502 -1.22 23.81 24.53
CA THR A 502 -0.82 25.15 24.06
C THR A 502 -1.98 25.82 23.32
N LYS A 503 -1.90 27.14 23.13
CA LYS A 503 -2.89 27.86 22.33
C LYS A 503 -2.96 27.31 20.89
N ALA A 504 -1.83 26.92 20.31
CA ALA A 504 -1.76 26.38 18.96
C ALA A 504 -2.48 25.02 18.85
N GLU A 505 -2.13 24.06 19.71
CA GLU A 505 -2.79 22.74 19.77
C GLU A 505 -4.31 22.88 19.93
N LEU A 506 -4.77 23.69 20.89
CA LEU A 506 -6.21 23.90 21.08
C LEU A 506 -6.86 24.52 19.84
N SER A 507 -6.27 25.58 19.26
CA SER A 507 -6.86 26.25 18.09
C SER A 507 -6.87 25.38 16.83
N GLY A 508 -5.86 24.52 16.63
CA GLY A 508 -5.81 23.58 15.52
C GLY A 508 -6.87 22.49 15.67
N ALA A 509 -6.97 21.91 16.87
CA ALA A 509 -7.95 20.87 17.19
C ALA A 509 -9.40 21.33 16.97
N VAL A 510 -9.78 22.53 17.45
CA VAL A 510 -11.18 22.99 17.38
C VAL A 510 -11.54 23.72 16.07
N ALA A 511 -10.58 23.96 15.17
CA ALA A 511 -10.81 24.67 13.90
C ALA A 511 -11.95 24.05 13.04
N PRO A 512 -12.10 22.70 12.92
CA PRO A 512 -13.22 22.11 12.19
C PRO A 512 -14.60 22.42 12.79
N VAL A 513 -14.70 22.49 14.12
CA VAL A 513 -15.95 22.87 14.82
C VAL A 513 -16.28 24.34 14.61
N VAL A 514 -15.25 25.22 14.65
CA VAL A 514 -15.40 26.65 14.36
C VAL A 514 -15.80 26.89 12.90
N ALA A 515 -15.26 26.12 11.96
CA ALA A 515 -15.62 26.17 10.55
C ALA A 515 -16.98 25.51 10.23
N GLY A 516 -17.59 24.79 11.17
CA GLY A 516 -18.81 24.01 10.95
C GLY A 516 -18.61 22.78 10.04
N THR A 517 -17.38 22.31 9.86
CA THR A 517 -17.03 21.17 8.99
C THR A 517 -16.89 19.85 9.74
N ALA A 518 -16.92 19.88 11.08
CA ALA A 518 -17.02 18.71 11.95
C ALA A 518 -17.82 19.03 13.21
N ASN A 519 -18.34 18.01 13.88
CA ASN A 519 -18.97 18.09 15.18
C ASN A 519 -17.94 17.92 16.33
N ALA A 520 -18.40 18.08 17.58
CA ALA A 520 -17.51 18.01 18.73
C ALA A 520 -16.92 16.62 18.98
N ASP A 521 -17.69 15.56 18.75
CA ASP A 521 -17.32 14.19 19.06
C ASP A 521 -16.29 13.67 18.04
N GLU A 522 -16.46 14.02 16.75
CA GLU A 522 -15.48 13.78 15.67
C GLU A 522 -14.10 14.41 15.98
N VAL A 523 -14.08 15.64 16.49
CA VAL A 523 -12.82 16.31 16.88
C VAL A 523 -12.21 15.67 18.14
N LEU A 524 -13.03 15.23 19.09
CA LEU A 524 -12.50 14.56 20.30
C LEU A 524 -11.92 13.18 19.98
N LEU A 525 -12.48 12.44 19.03
CA LEU A 525 -11.90 11.18 18.52
C LEU A 525 -10.54 11.44 17.84
N ALA A 526 -10.45 12.43 16.95
CA ALA A 526 -9.20 12.78 16.28
C ALA A 526 -8.09 13.23 17.27
N VAL A 527 -8.46 13.94 18.34
CA VAL A 527 -7.52 14.37 19.38
C VAL A 527 -7.16 13.23 20.35
N ALA A 528 -8.10 12.35 20.70
CA ALA A 528 -7.82 11.13 21.45
C ALA A 528 -6.78 10.27 20.70
N HIS A 529 -7.01 10.01 19.41
CA HIS A 529 -6.09 9.28 18.54
C HIS A 529 -4.71 9.93 18.47
N GLY A 530 -4.66 11.24 18.17
CA GLY A 530 -3.42 11.99 18.04
C GLY A 530 -2.61 12.10 19.34
N ILE A 531 -3.26 12.04 20.50
CA ILE A 531 -2.58 11.97 21.80
C ILE A 531 -2.13 10.54 22.09
N ARG A 532 -3.02 9.55 22.00
CA ARG A 532 -2.74 8.13 22.32
C ARG A 532 -1.57 7.58 21.51
N THR A 533 -1.51 7.89 20.22
CA THR A 533 -0.42 7.45 19.31
C THR A 533 0.85 8.31 19.41
N SER A 534 0.87 9.36 20.24
CA SER A 534 2.02 10.27 20.33
C SER A 534 3.21 9.68 21.09
N PRO A 535 4.46 10.01 20.71
CA PRO A 535 5.65 9.70 21.50
C PRO A 535 5.63 10.31 22.91
N GLU A 536 4.95 11.45 23.10
CA GLU A 536 4.79 12.07 24.43
C GLU A 536 3.93 11.20 25.35
N TYR A 537 2.83 10.63 24.83
CA TYR A 537 1.98 9.72 25.58
C TYR A 537 2.70 8.41 25.91
N ALA A 538 3.36 7.79 24.93
CA ALA A 538 4.20 6.59 25.14
C ALA A 538 5.24 6.81 26.26
N THR A 539 5.97 7.92 26.20
CA THR A 539 6.95 8.32 27.24
C THR A 539 6.28 8.49 28.62
N ARG A 540 5.10 9.10 28.70
CA ARG A 540 4.36 9.30 29.96
C ARG A 540 3.81 7.99 30.54
N VAL A 541 3.43 7.02 29.70
CA VAL A 541 2.90 5.74 30.18
C VAL A 541 3.96 4.67 30.43
N GLY A 542 5.18 4.87 29.92
CA GLY A 542 6.31 3.94 30.09
C GLY A 542 6.27 2.77 29.10
N ALA A 543 5.81 3.04 27.87
CA ALA A 543 5.76 2.09 26.76
C ALA A 543 6.86 2.40 25.72
#